data_AF-A0A355XQ37-F1
#
_entry.id   AF-A0A355XQ37-F1
#
_cell.length_a   1.000
_cell.length_b   1.000
_cell.length_c   1.000
_cell.angle_alpha   90.00
_cell.angle_beta   90.00
_cell.angle_gamma   90.00
#
_symmetry.space_group_name_H-M   'P 1'
#
loop_
_entity.id
_entity.type
_entity.pdbx_description
1 polymer ?
#
loop_
_entity_poly.entity_id
_entity_poly.type
_entity_poly.pdbx_seq_one_letter_code
_entity_poly.pdbx_strand_id
1 'polypeptide(L)'
;MHALRTARGFTGREKFIKFEGQYHGAHDYVLFSTASSPITGMGSRDNPTPVQNGIGIPRHIKEYVIMLPFNDIDAVEKAVKNHVGEVAAMMIEPCLGNIAGLEPHEGYLEGLRRICDEHGIIMIFDEVKTGFRLSNGGARETYGVMPDISTYAKSLGNGFPVAAFGGKKEVMDIIGSGSVTHAG
;
A
#
# COMPACT_ATOMS: atom_id res chain seq x y z
N MET A 1 7.87 -4.85 0.00
CA MET A 1 7.84 -6.29 -0.37
C MET A 1 7.32 -7.18 0.75
N HIS A 2 8.02 -7.32 1.89
CA HIS A 2 7.63 -8.28 2.93
C HIS A 2 6.23 -8.02 3.51
N ALA A 3 5.87 -6.77 3.80
CA ALA A 3 4.51 -6.42 4.25
C ALA A 3 3.40 -6.95 3.32
N LEU A 4 3.56 -6.78 2.00
CA LEU A 4 2.59 -7.30 1.02
C LEU A 4 2.55 -8.84 1.00
N ARG A 5 3.73 -9.49 1.09
CA ARG A 5 3.79 -10.96 1.18
C ARG A 5 3.10 -11.46 2.45
N THR A 6 3.31 -10.80 3.58
CA THR A 6 2.67 -11.13 4.86
C THR A 6 1.16 -10.95 4.75
N ALA A 7 0.68 -9.84 4.20
CA ALA A 7 -0.76 -9.65 3.99
C ALA A 7 -1.38 -10.76 3.14
N ARG A 8 -0.75 -11.12 2.01
CA ARG A 8 -1.21 -12.23 1.17
C ARG A 8 -1.21 -13.57 1.90
N GLY A 9 -0.16 -13.86 2.68
CA GLY A 9 -0.07 -15.08 3.48
C GLY A 9 -1.13 -15.15 4.57
N PHE A 10 -1.48 -14.02 5.18
CA PHE A 10 -2.52 -13.93 6.19
C PHE A 10 -3.92 -14.14 5.60
N THR A 11 -4.22 -13.49 4.48
CA THR A 11 -5.58 -13.53 3.90
C THR A 11 -5.80 -14.70 2.95
N GLY A 12 -4.74 -15.31 2.42
CA GLY A 12 -4.81 -16.30 1.33
C GLY A 12 -5.26 -15.71 -0.01
N ARG A 13 -5.12 -14.39 -0.20
CA ARG A 13 -5.60 -13.66 -1.39
C ARG A 13 -4.41 -13.10 -2.17
N GLU A 14 -4.58 -12.84 -3.46
CA GLU A 14 -3.45 -12.46 -4.33
C GLU A 14 -3.43 -10.99 -4.75
N LYS A 15 -4.59 -10.36 -4.95
CA LYS A 15 -4.66 -8.98 -5.44
C LYS A 15 -4.40 -7.98 -4.33
N PHE A 16 -3.93 -6.80 -4.68
CA PHE A 16 -3.82 -5.68 -3.74
C PHE A 16 -4.14 -4.36 -4.44
N ILE A 17 -4.62 -3.41 -3.65
CA ILE A 17 -4.89 -2.05 -4.10
C ILE A 17 -3.65 -1.19 -3.81
N LYS A 18 -3.26 -0.37 -4.79
CA LYS A 18 -2.35 0.77 -4.61
C LYS A 18 -2.88 1.99 -5.36
N PHE A 19 -2.36 3.15 -5.02
CA PHE A 19 -2.83 4.39 -5.61
C PHE A 19 -1.87 4.95 -6.66
N GLU A 20 -2.42 5.67 -7.63
CA GLU A 20 -1.66 6.34 -8.68
C GLU A 20 -0.70 7.38 -8.07
N GLY A 21 0.49 7.48 -8.66
CA GLY A 21 1.54 8.39 -8.21
C GLY A 21 2.37 7.88 -7.04
N GLN A 22 1.83 6.97 -6.22
CA GLN A 22 2.53 6.45 -5.05
C GLN A 22 3.68 5.51 -5.43
N TYR A 23 4.75 5.54 -4.64
CA TYR A 23 5.95 4.70 -4.82
C TYR A 23 6.32 3.98 -3.51
N HIS A 24 6.32 2.65 -3.57
CA HIS A 24 6.56 1.74 -2.43
C HIS A 24 7.87 0.93 -2.58
N GLY A 25 8.84 1.47 -3.32
CA GLY A 25 10.11 0.81 -3.62
C GLY A 25 10.20 0.21 -5.02
N ALA A 26 11.33 -0.44 -5.32
CA ALA A 26 11.67 -0.94 -6.64
C ALA A 26 11.48 -2.46 -6.81
N HIS A 27 10.45 -3.04 -6.18
CA HIS A 27 10.12 -4.45 -6.40
C HIS A 27 8.93 -4.61 -7.33
N ASP A 28 8.90 -5.73 -8.05
CA ASP A 28 8.05 -5.95 -9.22
C ASP A 28 6.59 -5.57 -9.01
N TYR A 29 5.97 -5.98 -7.90
CA TYR A 29 4.55 -5.71 -7.63
C TYR A 29 4.18 -4.22 -7.56
N VAL A 30 5.07 -3.33 -7.12
CA VAL A 30 4.69 -1.93 -6.78
C VAL A 30 5.20 -0.90 -7.79
N LEU A 31 6.04 -1.30 -8.74
CA LEU A 31 6.53 -0.44 -9.83
C LEU A 31 5.50 -0.27 -10.95
N PHE A 32 4.28 0.14 -10.58
CA PHE A 32 3.18 0.45 -11.49
C PHE A 32 2.59 1.83 -11.16
N SER A 33 2.30 2.64 -12.17
CA SER A 33 1.68 3.98 -12.09
C SER A 33 2.25 4.84 -10.95
N THR A 34 3.57 4.93 -10.86
CA THR A 34 4.30 5.79 -9.91
C THR A 34 4.41 7.21 -10.45
N ALA A 35 4.91 8.17 -9.68
CA ALA A 35 5.06 9.58 -10.09
C ALA A 35 5.78 9.81 -11.45
N SER A 36 6.66 8.90 -11.88
CA SER A 36 7.37 8.99 -13.16
C SER A 36 6.75 8.18 -14.30
N SER A 37 5.58 7.56 -14.09
CA SER A 37 4.90 6.78 -15.12
C SER A 37 4.27 7.68 -16.20
N PRO A 38 4.26 7.27 -17.48
CA PRO A 38 3.63 8.04 -18.55
C PRO A 38 2.11 8.13 -18.37
N ILE A 39 1.58 9.35 -18.25
CA ILE A 39 0.15 9.61 -18.07
C ILE A 39 -0.69 9.03 -19.22
N THR A 40 -0.15 9.04 -20.45
CA THR A 40 -0.86 8.55 -21.64
C THR A 40 -1.25 7.08 -21.59
N GLY A 41 -0.60 6.27 -20.73
CA GLY A 41 -0.92 4.84 -20.57
C GLY A 41 -1.83 4.53 -19.38
N MET A 42 -2.14 5.51 -18.53
CA MET A 42 -2.80 5.27 -17.22
C MET A 42 -4.31 5.07 -17.32
N GLY A 43 -4.90 5.17 -18.51
CA GLY A 43 -6.34 5.07 -18.68
C GLY A 43 -7.08 6.32 -18.20
N SER A 44 -8.40 6.22 -18.07
CA SER A 44 -9.22 7.29 -17.51
C SER A 44 -9.33 7.15 -16.00
N ARG A 45 -9.71 8.23 -15.32
CA ARG A 45 -9.96 8.22 -13.87
C ARG A 45 -10.96 7.14 -13.43
N ASP A 46 -11.97 6.87 -14.26
CA ASP A 46 -13.01 5.87 -13.98
C ASP A 46 -12.61 4.43 -14.32
N ASN A 47 -11.55 4.27 -15.10
CA ASN A 47 -11.01 2.98 -15.53
C ASN A 47 -9.47 3.04 -15.61
N PRO A 48 -8.79 3.19 -14.46
CA PRO A 48 -7.35 3.30 -14.39
C PRO A 48 -6.68 2.00 -14.86
N THR A 49 -5.55 2.14 -15.54
CA THR A 49 -4.73 1.04 -16.04
C THR A 49 -3.40 1.03 -15.30
N PRO A 50 -2.97 -0.09 -14.69
CA PRO A 50 -1.64 -0.20 -14.11
C PRO A 50 -0.56 -0.07 -15.19
N VAL A 51 0.23 1.01 -15.15
CA VAL A 51 1.33 1.26 -16.10
C VAL A 51 2.65 0.87 -15.46
N GLN A 52 3.28 -0.17 -15.98
CA GLN A 52 4.61 -0.58 -15.52
C GLN A 52 5.62 0.57 -15.66
N ASN A 53 6.41 0.81 -14.61
CA ASN A 53 7.53 1.73 -14.66
C ASN A 53 8.83 0.95 -14.96
N GLY A 54 9.39 1.19 -16.14
CA GLY A 54 10.59 0.50 -16.62
C GLY A 54 10.31 -0.85 -17.29
N ILE A 55 11.36 -1.63 -17.52
CA ILE A 55 11.34 -2.95 -18.17
C ILE A 55 11.76 -4.05 -17.19
N GLY A 56 11.52 -5.33 -17.54
CA GLY A 56 11.99 -6.48 -16.76
C GLY A 56 10.98 -7.07 -15.78
N ILE A 57 9.82 -6.43 -15.58
CA ILE A 57 8.72 -6.98 -14.78
C ILE A 57 7.87 -7.91 -15.65
N PRO A 58 7.62 -9.18 -15.25
CA PRO A 58 6.75 -10.09 -15.97
C PRO A 58 5.33 -9.54 -16.14
N ARG A 59 4.79 -9.66 -17.36
CA ARG A 59 3.50 -9.05 -17.74
C ARG A 59 2.32 -9.44 -16.84
N HIS A 60 2.29 -10.66 -16.31
CA HIS A 60 1.20 -11.16 -15.48
C HIS A 60 1.18 -10.55 -14.07
N ILE A 61 2.28 -9.92 -13.62
CA ILE A 61 2.32 -9.28 -12.29
C ILE A 61 1.27 -8.16 -12.18
N LYS A 62 0.96 -7.49 -13.30
CA LYS A 62 -0.07 -6.44 -13.35
C LYS A 62 -1.46 -6.94 -12.93
N GLU A 63 -1.75 -8.24 -13.08
CA GLU A 63 -3.06 -8.82 -12.77
C GLU A 63 -3.34 -8.85 -11.26
N TYR A 64 -2.29 -8.75 -10.46
CA TYR A 64 -2.38 -8.66 -9.00
C TYR A 64 -2.53 -7.22 -8.49
N VAL A 65 -2.46 -6.22 -9.36
CA VAL A 65 -2.38 -4.80 -8.99
C VAL A 65 -3.67 -4.10 -9.40
N ILE A 66 -4.47 -3.70 -8.41
CA ILE A 66 -5.63 -2.83 -8.62
C ILE A 66 -5.14 -1.39 -8.41
N MET A 67 -5.06 -0.62 -9.48
CA MET A 67 -4.64 0.77 -9.46
C MET A 67 -5.85 1.68 -9.27
N LEU A 68 -5.79 2.65 -8.35
CA LEU A 68 -6.88 3.60 -8.13
C LEU A 68 -6.37 5.03 -7.92
N PRO A 69 -7.16 6.07 -8.25
CA PRO A 69 -6.80 7.44 -7.92
C PRO A 69 -6.79 7.65 -6.40
N PHE A 70 -5.77 8.34 -5.88
CA PHE A 70 -5.72 8.77 -4.48
C PHE A 70 -6.80 9.83 -4.19
N ASN A 71 -7.35 9.85 -2.97
CA ASN A 71 -8.47 10.71 -2.56
C ASN A 71 -9.78 10.50 -3.33
N ASP A 72 -10.00 9.29 -3.89
CA ASP A 72 -11.27 8.89 -4.50
C ASP A 72 -11.84 7.66 -3.77
N ILE A 73 -12.68 7.90 -2.77
CA ILE A 73 -13.26 6.82 -1.97
C ILE A 73 -14.27 5.99 -2.77
N ASP A 74 -15.01 6.60 -3.68
CA ASP A 74 -16.02 5.93 -4.51
C ASP A 74 -15.37 4.92 -5.46
N ALA A 75 -14.21 5.28 -6.03
CA ALA A 75 -13.40 4.37 -6.84
C ALA A 75 -12.94 3.14 -6.03
N VAL A 76 -12.58 3.32 -4.76
CA VAL A 76 -12.19 2.23 -3.85
C VAL A 76 -13.37 1.32 -3.55
N GLU A 77 -14.52 1.88 -3.15
CA GLU A 77 -15.73 1.10 -2.86
C GLU A 77 -16.17 0.28 -4.08
N LYS A 78 -16.18 0.89 -5.27
CA LYS A 78 -16.48 0.22 -6.53
C LYS A 78 -15.49 -0.91 -6.83
N ALA A 79 -14.19 -0.66 -6.65
CA ALA A 79 -13.16 -1.66 -6.92
C ALA A 79 -13.23 -2.86 -5.99
N VAL A 80 -13.45 -2.64 -4.69
CA VAL A 80 -13.62 -3.71 -3.70
C VAL A 80 -14.88 -4.51 -3.98
N LYS A 81 -15.99 -3.86 -4.35
CA LYS A 81 -17.23 -4.54 -4.76
C LYS A 81 -17.06 -5.42 -6.00
N ASN A 82 -16.18 -5.03 -6.93
CA ASN A 82 -15.90 -5.82 -8.14
C ASN A 82 -14.91 -6.97 -7.90
N HIS A 83 -14.25 -7.01 -6.73
CA HIS A 83 -13.18 -7.97 -6.40
C HIS A 83 -13.40 -8.61 -5.01
N VAL A 84 -14.65 -8.88 -4.66
CA VAL A 84 -15.02 -9.41 -3.34
C VAL A 84 -14.25 -10.70 -3.05
N GLY A 85 -13.53 -10.71 -1.92
CA GLY A 85 -12.74 -11.87 -1.50
C GLY A 85 -11.40 -12.06 -2.21
N GLU A 86 -11.04 -11.20 -3.18
CA GLU A 86 -9.78 -11.33 -3.95
C GLU A 86 -8.66 -10.40 -3.45
N VAL A 87 -9.01 -9.33 -2.73
CA VAL A 87 -8.06 -8.30 -2.29
C VAL A 87 -7.46 -8.67 -0.94
N ALA A 88 -6.15 -8.91 -0.92
CA ALA A 88 -5.36 -9.17 0.28
C ALA A 88 -5.07 -7.91 1.08
N ALA A 89 -4.67 -6.84 0.37
CA ALA A 89 -4.15 -5.64 1.00
C ALA A 89 -4.53 -4.36 0.26
N MET A 90 -4.53 -3.26 1.00
CA MET A 90 -4.54 -1.91 0.46
C MET A 90 -3.26 -1.22 0.95
N MET A 91 -2.34 -0.94 0.04
CA MET A 91 -1.05 -0.31 0.33
C MET A 91 -1.11 1.17 -0.03
N ILE A 92 -0.80 2.03 0.94
CA ILE A 92 -0.98 3.48 0.79
C ILE A 92 0.15 4.27 1.44
N GLU A 93 0.67 5.28 0.75
CA GLU A 93 1.36 6.40 1.39
C GLU A 93 0.29 7.28 2.05
N PRO A 94 0.22 7.39 3.39
CA PRO A 94 -0.88 8.09 4.07
C PRO A 94 -0.95 9.58 3.72
N CYS A 95 0.22 10.21 3.58
CA CYS A 95 0.44 11.44 2.83
C CYS A 95 1.28 11.08 1.60
N LEU A 96 0.81 11.43 0.41
CA LEU A 96 1.48 11.09 -0.83
C LEU A 96 2.74 11.95 -1.03
N GLY A 97 3.85 11.47 -0.49
CA GLY A 97 5.12 12.19 -0.48
C GLY A 97 5.91 12.06 -1.79
N ASN A 98 5.51 11.19 -2.72
CA ASN A 98 6.16 11.06 -4.04
C ASN A 98 5.62 12.03 -5.09
N ILE A 99 4.47 12.66 -4.84
CA ILE A 99 3.94 13.76 -5.65
C ILE A 99 3.70 14.96 -4.72
N ALA A 100 4.75 15.75 -4.49
CA ALA A 100 4.69 17.04 -3.80
C ALA A 100 4.14 17.07 -2.34
N GLY A 101 3.84 15.93 -1.72
CA GLY A 101 3.26 15.90 -0.36
C GLY A 101 1.77 16.20 -0.37
N LEU A 102 1.00 15.47 -1.17
CA LEU A 102 -0.45 15.61 -1.21
C LEU A 102 -1.09 14.95 0.03
N GLU A 103 -1.81 15.76 0.80
CA GLU A 103 -2.56 15.31 1.98
C GLU A 103 -3.79 14.47 1.60
N PRO A 104 -4.20 13.52 2.46
CA PRO A 104 -5.49 12.86 2.30
C PRO A 104 -6.61 13.88 2.49
N HIS A 105 -7.71 13.73 1.75
CA HIS A 105 -8.92 14.50 2.05
C HIS A 105 -9.49 14.08 3.41
N GLU A 106 -10.22 15.00 4.06
CA GLU A 106 -10.91 14.72 5.32
C GLU A 106 -11.79 13.46 5.20
N GLY A 107 -11.66 12.54 6.15
CA GLY A 107 -12.41 11.29 6.19
C GLY A 107 -11.93 10.21 5.21
N TYR A 108 -10.95 10.50 4.33
CA TYR A 108 -10.50 9.53 3.33
C TYR A 108 -9.84 8.31 3.98
N LEU A 109 -8.86 8.51 4.88
CA LEU A 109 -8.16 7.40 5.52
C LEU A 109 -9.07 6.59 6.45
N GLU A 110 -10.01 7.24 7.12
CA GLU A 110 -11.06 6.63 7.92
C GLU A 110 -12.00 5.78 7.06
N GLY A 111 -12.38 6.29 5.89
CA GLY A 111 -13.15 5.56 4.89
C GLY A 111 -12.43 4.30 4.41
N LEU A 112 -11.14 4.41 4.06
CA LEU A 112 -10.32 3.26 3.68
C LEU A 112 -10.22 2.23 4.81
N ARG A 113 -10.02 2.69 6.06
CA ARG A 113 -9.97 1.82 7.24
C ARG A 113 -11.27 1.03 7.40
N ARG A 114 -12.42 1.71 7.30
CA ARG A 114 -13.75 1.08 7.36
C ARG A 114 -13.90 0.00 6.28
N ILE A 115 -13.58 0.32 5.03
CA ILE A 115 -13.63 -0.63 3.90
C ILE A 115 -12.73 -1.84 4.17
N CYS A 116 -11.51 -1.61 4.68
CA CYS A 116 -10.59 -2.68 5.01
C CYS A 116 -11.15 -3.61 6.09
N ASP A 117 -11.78 -3.07 7.13
CA ASP A 117 -12.39 -3.84 8.20
C ASP A 117 -13.60 -4.65 7.70
N GLU A 118 -14.49 -4.04 6.92
CA GLU A 118 -15.70 -4.67 6.36
C GLU A 118 -15.38 -5.86 5.45
N HIS A 119 -14.26 -5.79 4.71
CA HIS A 119 -13.90 -6.80 3.69
C HIS A 119 -12.72 -7.71 4.08
N GLY A 120 -12.18 -7.55 5.29
CA GLY A 120 -11.00 -8.29 5.76
C GLY A 120 -9.78 -8.06 4.86
N ILE A 121 -9.57 -6.82 4.43
CA ILE A 121 -8.40 -6.39 3.64
C ILE A 121 -7.37 -5.83 4.61
N ILE A 122 -6.11 -6.24 4.48
CA ILE A 122 -5.02 -5.71 5.31
C ILE A 122 -4.64 -4.31 4.84
N MET A 123 -4.87 -3.31 5.68
CA MET A 123 -4.42 -1.95 5.44
C MET A 123 -2.93 -1.83 5.75
N ILE A 124 -2.14 -1.45 4.75
CA ILE A 124 -0.70 -1.24 4.88
C ILE A 124 -0.38 0.23 4.70
N PHE A 125 0.08 0.89 5.77
CA PHE A 125 0.68 2.21 5.65
C PHE A 125 2.15 2.10 5.24
N ASP A 126 2.46 2.68 4.09
CA ASP A 126 3.83 2.96 3.71
C ASP A 126 4.31 4.24 4.40
N GLU A 127 4.90 4.04 5.59
CA GLU A 127 5.44 5.08 6.44
C GLU A 127 6.95 5.28 6.24
N VAL A 128 7.52 4.85 5.11
CA VAL A 128 8.95 5.03 4.80
C VAL A 128 9.33 6.50 4.80
N LYS A 129 8.40 7.42 4.48
CA LYS A 129 8.60 8.88 4.59
C LYS A 129 7.90 9.50 5.80
N THR A 130 6.68 9.09 6.11
CA THR A 130 5.84 9.74 7.14
C THR A 130 6.21 9.33 8.56
N GLY A 131 6.72 8.11 8.73
CA GLY A 131 7.13 7.56 10.02
C GLY A 131 8.27 8.37 10.64
N PHE A 132 8.11 8.72 11.92
CA PHE A 132 9.04 9.57 12.67
C PHE A 132 9.29 10.95 12.04
N ARG A 133 8.42 11.38 11.12
CA ARG A 133 8.54 12.65 10.39
C ARG A 133 7.34 13.56 10.63
N LEU A 134 6.13 13.05 10.44
CA LEU A 134 4.91 13.83 10.69
C LEU A 134 4.68 14.00 12.19
N SER A 135 4.97 12.97 12.96
CA SER A 135 4.99 12.95 14.42
C SER A 135 5.86 11.78 14.91
N ASN A 136 6.04 11.64 16.22
CA ASN A 136 6.76 10.51 16.81
C ASN A 136 6.11 9.17 16.44
N GLY A 137 4.78 9.11 16.45
CA GLY A 137 4.00 7.96 16.02
C GLY A 137 3.76 7.87 14.52
N GLY A 138 4.20 8.84 13.72
CA GLY A 138 4.01 8.88 12.27
C GLY A 138 2.60 9.27 11.83
N ALA A 139 2.22 8.83 10.63
CA ALA A 139 0.91 9.09 10.03
C ALA A 139 -0.24 8.55 10.90
N ARG A 140 -0.07 7.40 11.55
CA ARG A 140 -1.12 6.86 12.43
C ARG A 140 -1.49 7.79 13.61
N GLU A 141 -0.52 8.51 14.15
CA GLU A 141 -0.76 9.51 15.20
C GLU A 141 -1.28 10.82 14.59
N THR A 142 -0.71 11.22 13.45
CA THR A 142 -1.06 12.47 12.77
C THR A 142 -2.51 12.48 12.28
N TYR A 143 -2.98 11.37 11.71
CA TYR A 143 -4.31 11.24 11.12
C TYR A 143 -5.28 10.44 11.99
N GLY A 144 -4.85 9.90 13.14
CA GLY A 144 -5.71 9.12 14.03
C GLY A 144 -6.22 7.78 13.45
N VAL A 145 -5.64 7.29 12.35
CA VAL A 145 -6.03 6.03 11.70
C VAL A 145 -4.95 4.96 11.91
N MET A 146 -5.36 3.80 12.45
CA MET A 146 -4.45 2.68 12.70
C MET A 146 -4.47 1.66 11.55
N PRO A 147 -3.35 1.45 10.85
CA PRO A 147 -3.23 0.40 9.85
C PRO A 147 -3.05 -0.98 10.50
N ASP A 148 -3.18 -2.05 9.71
CA ASP A 148 -2.86 -3.40 10.15
C ASP A 148 -1.34 -3.66 10.13
N ILE A 149 -0.64 -3.04 9.17
CA ILE A 149 0.82 -3.08 9.02
C ILE A 149 1.33 -1.68 8.68
N SER A 150 2.45 -1.26 9.27
CA SER A 150 3.23 -0.11 8.83
C SER A 150 4.61 -0.55 8.34
N THR A 151 5.13 0.12 7.31
CA THR A 151 6.53 -0.04 6.85
C THR A 151 7.34 1.22 7.13
N TYR A 152 8.57 1.07 7.60
CA TYR A 152 9.46 2.16 8.01
C TYR A 152 10.82 2.03 7.35
N ALA A 153 11.48 3.17 7.10
CA ALA A 153 12.88 3.26 6.68
C ALA A 153 13.33 4.72 6.93
N LYS A 154 14.29 5.22 6.13
CA LYS A 154 14.74 6.63 6.12
C LYS A 154 15.05 7.15 7.52
N SER A 155 14.14 7.93 8.12
CA SER A 155 14.27 8.50 9.46
C SER A 155 14.60 7.44 10.52
N LEU A 156 14.05 6.23 10.38
CA LEU A 156 14.36 5.09 11.26
C LEU A 156 15.87 4.80 11.32
N GLY A 157 16.55 4.88 10.17
CA GLY A 157 17.95 4.55 10.04
C GLY A 157 18.92 5.69 10.31
N ASN A 158 18.43 6.93 10.36
CA ASN A 158 19.25 8.13 10.50
C ASN A 158 20.51 8.11 9.61
N GLY A 159 20.35 7.76 8.34
CA GLY A 159 21.44 7.67 7.35
C GLY A 159 22.03 6.27 7.15
N PHE A 160 21.71 5.29 8.01
CA PHE A 160 22.11 3.90 7.82
C PHE A 160 21.08 3.09 7.01
N PRO A 161 21.51 2.09 6.22
CA PRO A 161 20.60 1.20 5.51
C PRO A 161 19.81 0.31 6.47
N VAL A 162 18.58 0.69 6.76
CA VAL A 162 17.64 -0.13 7.53
C VAL A 162 16.20 0.16 7.10
N ALA A 163 15.40 -0.88 7.10
CA ALA A 163 13.96 -0.82 6.96
C ALA A 163 13.33 -1.80 7.93
N ALA A 164 12.10 -1.53 8.33
CA ALA A 164 11.32 -2.40 9.18
C ALA A 164 9.87 -2.43 8.69
N PHE A 165 9.14 -3.47 9.06
CA PHE A 165 7.70 -3.46 9.01
C PHE A 165 7.16 -4.18 10.24
N GLY A 166 5.97 -3.80 10.67
CA GLY A 166 5.34 -4.37 11.86
C GLY A 166 3.89 -3.96 11.92
N GLY A 167 3.13 -4.62 12.79
CA GLY A 167 1.68 -4.43 12.80
C GLY A 167 0.99 -5.27 13.85
N LYS A 168 -0.31 -5.53 13.62
CA LYS A 168 -1.14 -6.37 14.49
C LYS A 168 -0.50 -7.76 14.69
N LYS A 169 -0.58 -8.28 15.91
CA LYS A 169 0.08 -9.53 16.31
C LYS A 169 -0.36 -10.69 15.43
N GLU A 170 -1.66 -10.86 15.26
CA GLU A 170 -2.29 -11.92 14.48
C GLU A 170 -1.82 -11.93 13.01
N VAL A 171 -1.53 -10.76 12.44
CA VAL A 171 -1.02 -10.64 11.06
C VAL A 171 0.48 -10.99 11.01
N MET A 172 1.25 -10.62 12.03
CA MET A 172 2.68 -10.94 12.11
C MET A 172 2.96 -12.40 12.50
N ASP A 173 2.03 -13.05 13.21
CA ASP A 173 2.19 -14.42 13.72
C ASP A 173 2.44 -15.45 12.60
N ILE A 174 1.97 -15.21 11.37
CA ILE A 174 2.23 -16.10 10.22
C ILE A 174 3.73 -16.15 9.84
N ILE A 175 4.50 -15.12 10.20
CA ILE A 175 5.96 -15.12 10.05
C ILE A 175 6.55 -15.97 11.17
N GLY A 176 6.08 -15.75 12.41
CA GLY A 176 6.54 -16.47 13.59
C GLY A 176 6.27 -17.98 13.54
N SER A 177 5.16 -18.40 12.91
CA SER A 177 4.82 -19.81 12.68
C SER A 177 5.63 -20.45 11.54
N GLY A 178 6.37 -19.66 10.76
CA GLY A 178 7.08 -20.12 9.56
C GLY A 178 6.19 -20.30 8.32
N SER A 179 4.91 -19.95 8.38
CA SER A 179 3.99 -20.03 7.22
C SER A 179 4.38 -19.06 6.09
N VAL A 180 4.91 -17.88 6.46
CA VAL A 180 5.53 -16.94 5.51
C VAL A 180 7.00 -16.78 5.85
N THR A 181 7.88 -17.11 4.89
CA THR A 181 9.31 -16.87 5.04
C THR A 181 9.63 -15.37 5.04
N HIS A 182 10.28 -14.93 6.11
CA HIS A 182 10.95 -13.64 6.18
C HIS A 182 12.46 -13.88 6.29
N ALA A 183 13.21 -13.29 5.37
CA ALA A 183 14.66 -13.28 5.35
C ALA A 183 15.10 -11.88 4.90
N GLY A 184 16.14 -11.34 5.53
CA GLY A 184 16.64 -9.99 5.33
C GLY A 184 18.01 -9.82 5.96
#